data_AF-A0ABD6QIK3-F1
#
_entry.id   AF-A0ABD6QIK3-F1
#
_cell.length_a   1.000
_cell.length_b   1.000
_cell.length_c   1.000
_cell.angle_alpha   90.00
_cell.angle_beta   90.00
_cell.angle_gamma   90.00
#
_symmetry.space_group_name_H-M   'P 1'
#
loop_
_entity.id
_entity.type
_entity.pdbx_description
1 polymer ?
#
loop_
_entity_poly.entity_id
_entity_poly.type
_entity_poly.pdbx_seq_one_letter_code
_entity_poly.pdbx_strand_id
1 'polypeptide(L)' 'MALTAEQKKEILSSYGLHETDTGSPEAQVALLTKRISDLTEHLKQHKHDHHSR' A
#
# COMPACT_ATOMS: atom_id res chain seq x y z
N MET A 1 -7.80 3.14 -0.82
CA MET A 1 -8.02 3.67 0.55
C MET A 1 -6.70 4.04 1.20
N ALA A 2 -6.71 4.85 2.27
CA ALA A 2 -5.48 5.27 2.96
C ALA A 2 -4.99 4.15 3.90
N LEU A 3 -3.70 3.80 3.82
CA LEU A 3 -3.06 2.80 4.69
C LEU A 3 -2.92 3.34 6.12
N THR A 4 -3.24 2.52 7.11
CA THR A 4 -3.05 2.87 8.52
C THR A 4 -1.56 2.87 8.90
N ALA A 5 -1.22 3.51 10.01
CA ALA A 5 0.15 3.52 10.52
C ALA A 5 0.65 2.10 10.86
N GLU A 6 -0.23 1.22 11.33
CA GLU A 6 0.10 -0.17 11.68
C GLU A 6 0.42 -0.98 10.42
N GLN A 7 -0.44 -0.92 9.39
CA GLN A 7 -0.22 -1.61 8.13
C GLN A 7 1.08 -1.18 7.45
N LYS A 8 1.41 0.12 7.50
CA LYS A 8 2.68 0.62 6.98
C LYS A 8 3.87 0.04 7.72
N LYS A 9 3.82 0.00 9.06
CA LYS A 9 4.90 -0.58 9.87
C LYS A 9 5.09 -2.07 9.60
N GLU A 10 4.01 -2.82 9.46
CA GLU A 10 4.06 -4.24 9.14
C GLU A 10 4.69 -4.51 7.78
N ILE A 11 4.32 -3.73 6.75
CA ILE A 11 4.90 -3.84 5.41
C ILE A 11 6.38 -3.45 5.40
N LEU A 12 6.75 -2.35 6.05
CA LEU A 12 8.14 -1.92 6.15
C LEU A 12 9.00 -2.93 6.92
N SER A 13 8.46 -3.54 7.98
CA SER A 13 9.16 -4.60 8.72
C SER A 13 9.35 -5.88 7.91
N SER A 14 8.47 -6.16 6.94
CA SER A 14 8.49 -7.41 6.17
C SER A 14 9.33 -7.29 4.89
N TYR A 15 9.39 -6.11 4.28
CA TYR A 15 10.02 -5.88 2.97
C TYR A 15 11.18 -4.87 3.00
N GLY A 16 11.42 -4.20 4.13
CA GLY A 16 12.58 -3.33 4.32
C GLY A 16 13.87 -4.14 4.47
N LEU A 17 14.97 -3.59 3.96
CA LEU A 17 16.30 -4.23 4.04
C LEU A 17 16.88 -4.18 5.46
N HIS A 18 16.47 -3.21 6.25
CA HIS A 18 16.81 -3.05 7.67
C HIS A 18 15.68 -2.30 8.40
N GLU A 19 15.67 -2.32 9.74
CA GLU A 19 14.55 -1.82 10.55
C GLU A 19 14.19 -0.34 10.34
N THR A 20 15.15 0.47 9.91
CA THR A 20 14.98 1.90 9.61
C THR A 20 14.74 2.19 8.12
N ASP A 21 14.64 1.16 7.30
CA ASP A 21 14.45 1.29 5.87
C ASP A 21 13.00 1.67 5.55
N THR A 22 12.84 2.90 5.07
CA THR A 22 11.54 3.48 4.71
C THR A 22 11.45 3.81 3.22
N GLY A 23 12.55 3.62 2.48
CA GLY A 23 12.74 4.23 1.16
C GLY A 23 13.28 3.28 0.11
N SER A 24 13.66 2.05 0.46
CA SER A 24 14.11 1.07 -0.53
C SER A 24 13.04 0.80 -1.59
N PRO A 25 13.48 0.45 -2.81
CA PRO A 25 12.56 0.05 -3.88
C PRO A 25 11.62 -1.06 -3.44
N GLU A 26 12.11 -2.06 -2.71
CA GLU A 26 11.35 -3.23 -2.26
C GLU A 26 10.24 -2.82 -1.28
N ALA A 27 10.58 -2.00 -0.28
CA ALA A 27 9.62 -1.49 0.69
C ALA A 27 8.55 -0.60 0.04
N GLN A 28 8.95 0.28 -0.89
CA GLN A 28 8.03 1.14 -1.62
C GLN A 28 7.12 0.35 -2.56
N VAL A 29 7.64 -0.65 -3.27
CA VAL A 29 6.85 -1.54 -4.13
C VAL A 29 5.81 -2.30 -3.30
N ALA A 30 6.18 -2.80 -2.11
CA ALA A 30 5.24 -3.49 -1.23
C ALA A 30 4.10 -2.55 -0.76
N LEU A 31 4.43 -1.31 -0.36
CA LEU A 31 3.45 -0.30 0.03
C LEU A 31 2.48 0.07 -1.11
N LEU A 32 3.01 0.29 -2.31
CA LEU A 32 2.20 0.60 -3.49
C LEU A 32 1.32 -0.58 -3.89
N THR A 33 1.86 -1.80 -3.84
CA THR A 33 1.11 -3.04 -4.14
C THR A 33 -0.09 -3.17 -3.22
N LYS A 34 0.10 -3.03 -1.90
CA LYS A 34 -1.02 -3.09 -0.96
C LYS A 34 -2.08 -2.03 -1.25
N ARG A 35 -1.64 -0.79 -1.51
CA ARG A 35 -2.55 0.32 -1.85
C ARG A 35 -3.34 0.05 -3.14
N ILE A 36 -2.71 -0.54 -4.16
CA ILE A 36 -3.35 -0.93 -5.42
C ILE A 36 -4.38 -2.04 -5.17
N SER A 37 -4.07 -3.05 -4.36
CA SER A 37 -5.02 -4.11 -4.01
C SER A 37 -6.27 -3.54 -3.33
N ASP A 38 -6.08 -2.67 -2.33
CA ASP A 38 -7.19 -2.03 -1.61
C ASP A 38 -8.00 -1.10 -2.53
N LEU A 39 -7.34 -0.38 -3.42
CA LEU A 39 -8.02 0.47 -4.42
C LEU A 39 -8.80 -0.37 -5.44
N THR A 40 -8.25 -1.52 -5.86
CA THR A 40 -8.93 -2.43 -6.78
C THR A 40 -10.21 -2.97 -6.17
N GLU A 41 -10.17 -3.35 -4.89
CA GLU A 41 -11.35 -3.81 -4.17
C GLU A 41 -12.40 -2.70 -4.01
N HIS A 42 -11.98 -1.48 -3.66
CA HIS A 42 -12.84 -0.30 -3.63
C HIS A 42 -13.56 -0.08 -4.97
N LEU A 43 -12.81 -0.10 -6.08
CA LEU A 43 -13.38 0.13 -7.42
C LEU A 43 -14.29 -1.00 -7.91
N LYS A 44 -14.15 -2.23 -7.39
CA LYS A 44 -15.11 -3.32 -7.65
C LYS A 44 -16.50 -3.00 -7.08
N GLN A 45 -16.54 -2.39 -5.90
CA GLN A 45 -17.79 -1.96 -5.25
C GLN A 45 -18.29 -0.63 -5.85
N HIS A 46 -17.38 0.30 -6.15
CA HIS A 46 -17.67 1.65 -6.64
C HIS A 46 -17.35 1.80 -8.14
N LYS A 47 -18.15 1.15 -9.00
CA LYS A 47 -17.91 1.08 -10.45
C LYS A 47 -17.88 2.43 -11.18
N HIS A 48 -18.53 3.46 -10.62
CA HIS A 48 -18.62 4.80 -11.21
C HIS A 48 -17.65 5.80 -10.57
N ASP A 49 -16.82 5.37 -9.60
CA ASP A 49 -15.80 6.23 -9.02
C ASP A 49 -14.59 6.34 -9.96
N HIS A 50 -14.66 7.31 -10.86
CA HIS A 50 -13.58 7.62 -11.81
C HIS A 50 -12.50 8.55 -11.23
N HIS A 51 -12.78 9.24 -10.12
CA HIS A 51 -11.81 10.16 -9.51
C HIS A 51 -10.76 9.42 -8.70
N SER A 52 -11.12 8.25 -8.16
CA SER A 52 -10.19 7.37 -7.44
C SER A 52 -9.40 6.42 -8.36
N ARG A 53 -9.79 6.26 -9.63
CA ARG A 53 -9.12 5.39 -10.61
C ARG A 53 -7.93 6.09 -11.25
#